data_AF-A0A842WEV5-F1
#
_entry.id   AF-A0A842WEV5-F1
#
_cell.length_a   1.000
_cell.length_b   1.000
_cell.length_c   1.000
_cell.angle_alpha   90.00
_cell.angle_beta   90.00
_cell.angle_gamma   90.00
#
_symmetry.space_group_name_H-M   'P 1'
#
loop_
_entity.id
_entity.type
_entity.pdbx_description
1 polymer ?
#
loop_
_entity_poly.entity_id
_entity_poly.type
_entity_poly.pdbx_seq_one_letter_code
_entity_poly.pdbx_strand_id
1 'polypeptide(L)'
;MKGYMALSKRATRRSSPLMRPSGFSRKKWRSFLLRRRCFLMKFPKEINAYCPHCRKHTRMKVKIASKGKARTTAIGNRKHERSLLGHGGKRAGEKSVKKQGKRQKLMLTCPECKKKTPRVLRGRTKKKVEIQR
;
A
#
# COMPACT_ATOMS: atom_id res chain seq x y z
N MET A 1 42.57 4.95 -57.05
CA MET A 1 43.00 4.29 -55.79
C MET A 1 41.85 4.31 -54.79
N LYS A 2 41.45 3.12 -54.27
CA LYS A 2 40.68 2.84 -53.02
C LYS A 2 39.41 3.69 -52.78
N GLY A 3 38.19 3.19 -52.62
CA GLY A 3 37.70 1.85 -52.34
C GLY A 3 36.26 2.00 -51.82
N TYR A 4 35.32 1.48 -52.60
CA TYR A 4 34.14 0.68 -52.21
C TYR A 4 33.57 0.69 -50.77
N MET A 5 32.23 0.58 -50.77
CA MET A 5 31.31 0.05 -49.73
C MET A 5 30.86 1.02 -48.63
N ALA A 6 29.63 0.97 -48.10
CA ALA A 6 28.33 0.41 -48.47
C ALA A 6 27.36 0.76 -47.32
N LEU A 7 26.13 1.13 -47.68
CA LEU A 7 24.87 0.73 -47.02
C LEU A 7 24.65 0.90 -45.50
N SER A 8 23.74 1.84 -45.20
CA SER A 8 22.36 1.56 -44.74
C SER A 8 22.08 1.02 -43.31
N LYS A 9 21.01 1.61 -42.72
CA LYS A 9 20.11 1.07 -41.67
C LYS A 9 20.63 1.08 -40.22
N ARG A 10 20.40 2.18 -39.50
CA ARG A 10 20.16 2.09 -38.04
C ARG A 10 18.70 1.75 -37.78
N ALA A 11 18.43 0.45 -37.85
CA ALA A 11 17.19 -0.17 -37.42
C ALA A 11 16.95 0.07 -35.91
N THR A 12 15.72 0.45 -35.60
CA THR A 12 14.92 0.05 -34.43
C THR A 12 15.67 -0.32 -33.14
N ARG A 13 15.62 0.56 -32.13
CA ARG A 13 15.78 0.17 -30.72
C ARG A 13 14.56 -0.68 -30.29
N ARG A 14 14.47 -1.91 -30.81
CA ARG A 14 13.70 -2.98 -30.16
C ARG A 14 14.46 -3.36 -28.90
N SER A 15 13.74 -3.33 -27.79
CA SER A 15 14.06 -3.94 -26.50
C SER A 15 14.89 -5.22 -26.64
N SER A 16 16.18 -5.12 -26.32
CA SER A 16 17.04 -6.29 -26.12
C SER A 16 16.53 -7.06 -24.88
N PRO A 17 16.22 -8.36 -24.99
CA PRO A 17 16.03 -9.20 -23.82
C PRO A 17 17.35 -9.23 -23.06
N LEU A 18 17.31 -9.03 -21.74
CA LEU A 18 18.50 -9.10 -20.88
C LEU A 18 19.18 -10.45 -21.08
N MET A 19 20.28 -10.47 -21.84
CA MET A 19 21.09 -11.66 -22.01
C MET A 19 21.69 -12.05 -20.67
N ARG A 20 21.73 -13.37 -20.46
CA ARG A 20 22.20 -14.03 -19.25
C ARG A 20 23.73 -13.95 -19.20
N PRO A 21 24.36 -13.33 -18.18
CA PRO A 21 25.81 -13.25 -18.04
C PRO A 21 26.42 -14.66 -17.98
N SER A 22 27.47 -14.87 -18.76
CA SER A 22 28.28 -16.09 -18.80
C SER A 22 28.93 -16.32 -17.43
N GLY A 23 28.58 -17.42 -16.77
CA GLY A 23 29.12 -17.80 -15.45
C GLY A 23 28.08 -18.24 -14.42
N PHE A 24 26.79 -18.21 -14.75
CA PHE A 24 25.72 -18.42 -13.77
C PHE A 24 24.80 -19.57 -14.21
N SER A 25 24.90 -20.72 -13.54
CA SER A 25 24.19 -21.97 -13.87
C SER A 25 22.67 -21.78 -14.08
N ARG A 26 22.02 -22.60 -14.93
CA ARG A 26 20.57 -22.50 -15.26
C ARG A 26 19.72 -22.58 -13.98
N LYS A 27 20.16 -23.39 -13.01
CA LYS A 27 19.51 -23.55 -11.70
C LYS A 27 19.73 -22.31 -10.81
N LYS A 28 20.92 -21.69 -10.85
CA LYS A 28 21.25 -20.47 -10.09
C LYS A 28 20.53 -19.23 -10.65
N TRP A 29 20.35 -19.12 -11.97
CA TRP A 29 19.55 -18.06 -12.62
C TRP A 29 18.06 -18.18 -12.35
N ARG A 30 17.49 -19.41 -12.41
CA ARG A 30 16.09 -19.65 -12.01
C ARG A 30 15.88 -19.35 -10.53
N SER A 31 16.81 -19.72 -9.64
CA SER A 31 16.73 -19.36 -8.21
C SER A 31 16.80 -17.84 -7.96
N PHE A 32 17.61 -17.10 -8.72
CA PHE A 32 17.69 -15.64 -8.65
C PHE A 32 16.39 -14.95 -9.12
N LEU A 33 15.70 -15.52 -10.11
CA LEU A 33 14.39 -15.06 -10.58
C LEU A 33 13.24 -15.51 -9.65
N LEU A 34 13.32 -16.70 -9.03
CA LEU A 34 12.33 -17.19 -8.07
C LEU A 34 12.43 -16.54 -6.67
N ARG A 35 13.60 -16.01 -6.28
CA ARG A 35 13.73 -15.14 -5.09
C ARG A 35 13.14 -13.75 -5.30
N ARG A 36 12.81 -13.37 -6.54
CA ARG A 36 12.10 -12.13 -6.83
C ARG A 36 10.59 -12.31 -6.63
N ARG A 37 10.20 -11.91 -5.41
CA ARG A 37 8.91 -11.31 -5.05
C ARG A 37 7.71 -12.25 -4.85
N CYS A 38 7.69 -12.93 -3.71
CA CYS A 38 6.42 -13.07 -3.00
C CYS A 38 6.08 -11.71 -2.35
N PHE A 39 5.37 -10.87 -3.11
CA PHE A 39 5.01 -9.47 -2.81
C PHE A 39 3.57 -9.31 -2.31
N LEU A 40 2.95 -10.40 -1.83
CA LEU A 40 1.54 -10.39 -1.44
C LEU A 40 1.35 -9.52 -0.18
N MET A 41 0.77 -8.32 -0.38
CA MET A 41 0.40 -7.29 0.61
C MET A 41 1.46 -6.26 1.03
N LYS A 42 2.51 -6.05 0.22
CA LYS A 42 3.46 -4.97 0.48
C LYS A 42 3.11 -3.69 -0.29
N PHE A 43 2.63 -2.65 0.40
CA PHE A 43 2.34 -1.33 -0.19
C PHE A 43 3.63 -0.49 -0.29
N PRO A 44 3.86 0.28 -1.36
CA PRO A 44 5.01 1.17 -1.44
C PRO A 44 4.90 2.31 -0.42
N LYS A 45 6.05 2.83 0.03
CA LYS A 45 6.14 3.98 0.97
C LYS A 45 5.59 5.26 0.36
N GLU A 46 5.78 5.44 -0.95
CA GLU A 46 5.40 6.64 -1.69
C GLU A 46 4.59 6.26 -2.93
N ILE A 47 3.52 7.01 -3.19
CA ILE A 47 2.63 6.81 -4.35
C ILE A 47 2.30 8.16 -4.95
N ASN A 48 2.30 8.23 -6.29
CA ASN A 48 1.74 9.37 -7.00
C ASN A 48 0.22 9.36 -6.86
N ALA A 49 -0.32 10.35 -6.15
CA ALA A 49 -1.75 10.51 -5.97
C ALA A 49 -2.15 11.98 -6.09
N TYR A 50 -3.42 12.21 -6.45
CA TYR A 50 -3.98 13.53 -6.56
C TYR A 50 -4.22 14.16 -5.18
N CYS A 51 -3.75 15.40 -4.98
CA CYS A 51 -4.04 16.17 -3.78
C CYS A 51 -5.24 17.11 -4.03
N PRO A 52 -6.33 17.02 -3.25
CA PRO A 52 -7.48 17.91 -3.44
C PRO A 52 -7.18 19.37 -3.09
N HIS A 53 -6.17 19.62 -2.26
CA HIS A 53 -5.81 20.97 -1.83
C HIS A 53 -4.86 21.66 -2.80
N CYS A 54 -3.81 20.97 -3.26
CA CYS A 54 -2.86 21.52 -4.23
C CYS A 54 -3.35 21.41 -5.68
N ARG A 55 -4.41 20.60 -5.94
CA ARG A 55 -4.93 20.27 -7.27
C ARG A 55 -3.88 19.69 -8.24
N LYS A 56 -2.86 19.03 -7.69
CA LYS A 56 -1.74 18.44 -8.44
C LYS A 56 -1.52 16.99 -8.01
N HIS A 57 -0.92 16.21 -8.89
CA HIS A 57 -0.44 14.86 -8.58
C HIS A 57 0.95 14.96 -7.95
N THR A 58 1.10 14.42 -6.74
CA THR A 58 2.35 14.52 -5.96
C THR A 58 2.75 13.13 -5.44
N ARG A 59 4.04 12.96 -5.11
CA ARG A 59 4.56 11.77 -4.41
C ARG A 59 4.11 11.81 -2.95
N MET A 60 2.98 11.19 -2.65
CA MET A 60 2.39 11.17 -1.32
C MET A 60 2.99 10.05 -0.46
N LYS A 61 3.25 10.36 0.82
CA LYS A 61 3.72 9.38 1.81
C LYS A 61 2.55 8.55 2.32
N VAL A 62 2.68 7.23 2.29
CA VAL A 62 1.62 6.28 2.69
C VAL A 62 1.83 5.84 4.13
N LYS A 63 0.78 5.93 4.96
CA LYS A 63 0.72 5.35 6.31
C LYS A 63 -0.55 4.52 6.48
N ILE A 64 -0.50 3.48 7.31
CA ILE A 64 -1.72 2.71 7.66
C ILE A 64 -2.47 3.47 8.75
N ALA A 65 -3.78 3.64 8.59
CA ALA A 65 -4.61 4.31 9.59
C ALA A 65 -4.80 3.43 10.84
N SER A 66 -4.58 4.00 12.02
CA SER A 66 -4.97 3.43 13.31
C SER A 66 -6.30 4.06 13.78
N LYS A 67 -7.10 3.32 14.56
CA LYS A 67 -8.41 3.79 15.05
C LYS A 67 -8.28 4.72 16.28
N GLY A 68 -7.18 4.64 17.03
CA GLY A 68 -7.01 5.36 18.29
C GLY A 68 -7.94 4.86 19.41
N LYS A 69 -7.71 5.36 20.63
CA LYS A 69 -8.60 5.16 21.78
C LYS A 69 -9.81 6.09 21.65
N ALA A 70 -10.98 5.66 22.10
CA ALA A 70 -12.14 6.53 22.17
C ALA A 70 -11.95 7.57 23.29
N ARG A 71 -12.42 8.80 23.08
CA ARG A 71 -12.39 9.87 24.11
C ARG A 71 -13.47 9.62 25.17
N THR A 72 -13.18 9.80 26.44
CA THR A 72 -14.14 9.62 27.56
C THR A 72 -15.27 10.65 27.52
N THR A 73 -14.95 11.89 27.16
CA THR A 73 -15.91 13.00 27.07
C THR A 73 -16.93 12.87 25.92
N ALA A 74 -16.82 11.85 25.06
CA ALA A 74 -17.80 11.61 24.02
C ALA A 74 -19.18 11.34 24.64
N ILE A 75 -20.22 11.96 24.08
CA ILE A 75 -21.61 11.83 24.56
C ILE A 75 -22.03 10.36 24.69
N GLY A 76 -21.67 9.51 23.72
CA GLY A 76 -21.97 8.08 23.75
C GLY A 76 -21.32 7.35 24.93
N ASN A 77 -20.05 7.65 25.22
CA ASN A 77 -19.33 7.05 26.34
C ASN A 77 -19.91 7.53 27.67
N ARG A 78 -20.17 8.84 27.81
CA ARG A 78 -20.84 9.41 29.00
C ARG A 78 -22.21 8.78 29.27
N LYS A 79 -23.03 8.59 28.22
CA LYS A 79 -24.33 7.93 28.35
C LYS A 79 -24.18 6.46 28.75
N HIS A 80 -23.21 5.76 28.18
CA HIS A 80 -22.93 4.37 28.51
C HIS A 80 -22.47 4.22 29.96
N GLU A 81 -21.52 5.06 30.40
CA GLU A 81 -21.03 5.12 31.77
C GLU A 81 -22.18 5.38 32.75
N ARG A 82 -23.04 6.36 32.50
CA ARG A 82 -24.24 6.60 33.31
C ARG A 82 -25.19 5.41 33.37
N SER A 83 -25.31 4.67 32.27
CA SER A 83 -26.20 3.49 32.21
C SER A 83 -25.63 2.28 32.95
N LEU A 84 -24.31 2.23 33.12
CA LEU A 84 -23.61 1.21 33.89
C LEU A 84 -23.68 1.48 35.40
N LEU A 85 -23.98 2.70 35.83
CA LEU A 85 -24.16 3.03 37.24
C LEU A 85 -25.39 2.30 37.80
N GLY A 86 -25.23 1.71 38.99
CA GLY A 86 -26.27 0.95 39.70
C GLY A 86 -26.23 -0.55 39.44
N HIS A 87 -27.27 -1.25 39.90
CA HIS A 87 -27.37 -2.71 39.85
C HIS A 87 -28.07 -3.16 38.55
N GLY A 88 -27.42 -2.94 37.41
CA GLY A 88 -27.98 -3.22 36.07
C GLY A 88 -27.15 -4.16 35.20
N GLY A 89 -25.99 -4.63 35.69
CA GLY A 89 -25.08 -5.47 34.93
C GLY A 89 -24.64 -4.84 33.59
N LYS A 90 -24.26 -5.68 32.62
CA LYS A 90 -23.85 -5.24 31.28
C LYS A 90 -25.05 -4.80 30.43
N ARG A 91 -25.13 -3.52 30.07
CA ARG A 91 -26.23 -2.97 29.25
C ARG A 91 -26.10 -3.24 27.74
N ALA A 92 -24.87 -3.22 27.22
CA ALA A 92 -24.60 -3.49 25.80
C ALA A 92 -23.97 -4.88 25.64
N GLY A 93 -24.68 -5.80 25.00
CA GLY A 93 -24.16 -7.13 24.68
C GLY A 93 -23.19 -7.09 23.51
N GLU A 94 -22.03 -7.75 23.65
CA GLU A 94 -21.10 -7.92 22.54
C GLU A 94 -21.56 -9.08 21.65
N LYS A 95 -21.93 -8.78 20.40
CA LYS A 95 -22.30 -9.79 19.41
C LYS A 95 -21.07 -10.20 18.60
N SER A 96 -20.87 -11.51 18.44
CA SER A 96 -19.81 -12.04 17.59
C SER A 96 -20.04 -11.69 16.11
N VAL A 97 -18.98 -11.25 15.42
CA VAL A 97 -19.05 -10.80 14.02
C VAL A 97 -18.52 -11.89 13.09
N LYS A 98 -19.37 -12.40 12.17
CA LYS A 98 -18.99 -13.42 11.15
C LYS A 98 -17.84 -12.98 10.21
N LYS A 99 -17.69 -11.67 9.97
CA LYS A 99 -16.75 -11.14 8.98
C LYS A 99 -15.30 -11.21 9.49
N GLN A 100 -14.50 -12.08 8.87
CA GLN A 100 -13.08 -12.26 9.20
C GLN A 100 -12.16 -11.13 8.70
N GLY A 101 -12.54 -10.40 7.65
CA GLY A 101 -11.68 -9.41 6.99
C GLY A 101 -12.06 -7.95 7.24
N LYS A 102 -11.05 -7.08 7.39
CA LYS A 102 -11.20 -5.62 7.57
C LYS A 102 -10.85 -4.88 6.28
N ARG A 103 -11.59 -3.81 5.95
CA ARG A 103 -11.17 -2.88 4.88
C ARG A 103 -10.13 -1.93 5.46
N GLN A 104 -8.91 -2.02 4.96
CA GLN A 104 -7.81 -1.19 5.46
C GLN A 104 -7.83 0.17 4.81
N LYS A 105 -7.60 1.20 5.62
CA LYS A 105 -7.51 2.60 5.19
C LYS A 105 -6.05 3.01 5.20
N LEU A 106 -5.62 3.60 4.10
CA LEU A 106 -4.31 4.21 3.95
C LEU A 106 -4.47 5.72 4.11
N MET A 107 -3.63 6.33 4.92
CA MET A 107 -3.51 7.78 5.03
C MET A 107 -2.41 8.24 4.08
N LEU A 108 -2.79 8.99 3.05
CA LEU A 108 -1.86 9.63 2.13
C LEU A 108 -1.53 11.02 2.67
N THR A 109 -0.27 11.27 3.00
CA THR A 109 0.20 12.58 3.47
C THR A 109 0.88 13.30 2.31
N CYS A 110 0.35 14.46 1.93
CA CYS A 110 0.97 15.31 0.91
C CYS A 110 2.26 15.95 1.47
N PRO A 111 3.39 15.95 0.75
CA PRO A 111 4.61 16.61 1.20
C PRO A 111 4.49 18.14 1.22
N GLU A 112 3.75 18.73 0.27
CA GLU A 112 3.62 20.18 0.11
C GLU A 112 2.66 20.79 1.15
N CYS A 113 1.40 20.35 1.17
CA CYS A 113 0.38 20.94 2.05
C CYS A 113 0.24 20.25 3.42
N LYS A 114 0.95 19.12 3.64
CA LYS A 114 0.89 18.29 4.86
C LYS A 114 -0.50 17.73 5.22
N LYS A 115 -1.53 18.04 4.43
CA LYS A 115 -2.88 17.54 4.60
C LYS A 115 -2.93 16.05 4.26
N LYS A 116 -3.80 15.33 4.98
CA LYS A 116 -3.93 13.87 4.90
C LYS A 116 -5.22 13.50 4.20
N THR A 117 -5.14 12.69 3.16
CA THR A 117 -6.30 12.17 2.44
C THR A 117 -6.44 10.67 2.70
N PRO A 118 -7.58 10.18 3.22
CA PRO A 118 -7.79 8.76 3.42
C PRO A 118 -8.13 8.07 2.09
N ARG A 119 -7.45 6.97 1.80
CA ARG A 119 -7.77 6.07 0.68
C ARG A 119 -8.15 4.70 1.22
N VAL A 120 -9.37 4.26 0.91
CA VAL A 120 -9.86 2.94 1.32
C VAL A 120 -9.51 1.91 0.26
N LEU A 121 -8.97 0.76 0.66
CA LEU A 121 -8.79 -0.37 -0.25
C LEU A 121 -10.14 -0.98 -0.61
N ARG A 122 -10.34 -1.32 -1.89
CA ARG A 122 -11.61 -1.87 -2.39
C ARG A 122 -11.94 -3.23 -1.74
N GLY A 123 -10.94 -4.10 -1.58
CA GLY A 123 -11.09 -5.43 -0.98
C GLY A 123 -11.07 -5.44 0.55
N ARG A 124 -11.67 -6.47 1.15
CA ARG A 124 -11.48 -6.80 2.57
C ARG A 124 -10.25 -7.69 2.73
N THR A 125 -9.38 -7.32 3.65
CA THR A 125 -8.12 -8.03 3.88
C THR A 125 -8.17 -8.73 5.23
N LYS A 126 -7.80 -10.02 5.27
CA LYS A 126 -7.67 -10.77 6.53
C LYS A 126 -6.40 -10.37 7.29
N LYS A 127 -5.26 -10.27 6.59
CA LYS A 127 -3.95 -9.89 7.15
C LYS A 127 -3.69 -8.39 7.03
N LYS A 128 -2.87 -7.83 7.92
CA LYS A 128 -2.47 -6.40 7.87
C LYS A 128 -1.61 -6.14 6.65
N VAL A 129 -1.87 -5.05 5.92
CA VAL A 129 -0.99 -4.59 4.84
C VAL A 129 0.30 -4.10 5.45
N GLU A 130 1.42 -4.49 4.87
CA GLU A 130 2.75 -4.05 5.29
C GLU A 130 3.24 -2.96 4.34
N ILE A 131 3.92 -1.95 4.87
CA ILE A 131 4.59 -0.95 4.04
C ILE A 131 5.98 -1.51 3.70
N GLN A 132 6.36 -1.45 2.43
CA GLN A 132 7.69 -1.85 1.96
C GLN A 132 8.77 -1.09 2.75
N ARG A 133 9.87 -1.76 3.10
CA ARG A 133 11.07 -1.14 3.65
C ARG A 133 11.97 -0.66 2.51
#